data_AF-A0A920MH18-F1
#
_entry.id   AF-A0A920MH18-F1
#
_cell.length_a   1.000
_cell.length_b   1.000
_cell.length_c   1.000
_cell.angle_alpha   90.00
_cell.angle_beta   90.00
_cell.angle_gamma   90.00
#
_symmetry.space_group_name_H-M   'P 1'
#
loop_
_entity.id
_entity.type
_entity.pdbx_description
1 polymer ?
#
loop_
_entity_poly.entity_id
_entity_poly.type
_entity_poly.pdbx_seq_one_letter_code
_entity_poly.pdbx_strand_id
1 'polypeptide(L)'
;MGQEATGSMGDDTPLPVMSKQNRSIYDYFRQQFAQVTNPPIDSLRENSVMSLEVCLGKERNIFEESSKHADRLILNSPVLDRQTFECIQDSKIKKYPVGNINLNYDK
;
A
#
# COMPACT_ATOMS: atom_id res chain seq x y z
N MET A 1 -13.24 -16.38 -6.84
CA MET A 1 -12.99 -15.66 -5.59
C MET A 1 -11.56 -15.96 -5.17
N GLY A 2 -10.69 -14.94 -5.13
CA GLY A 2 -9.34 -15.11 -4.62
C GLY A 2 -9.39 -14.87 -3.12
N GLN A 3 -9.39 -15.93 -2.33
CA GLN A 3 -9.29 -15.85 -0.87
C GLN A 3 -7.87 -16.23 -0.48
N GLU A 4 -7.31 -15.54 0.51
CA GLU A 4 -6.02 -15.90 1.07
C GLU A 4 -6.06 -17.32 1.67
N ALA A 5 -4.93 -18.03 1.61
CA ALA A 5 -4.85 -19.39 2.10
C ALA A 5 -5.08 -19.43 3.61
N THR A 6 -5.93 -20.35 4.08
CA THR A 6 -6.12 -20.63 5.50
C THR A 6 -5.23 -21.79 5.93
N GLY A 7 -4.63 -21.68 7.12
CA GLY A 7 -3.75 -22.70 7.71
C GLY A 7 -3.98 -22.83 9.22
N SER A 8 -3.26 -23.75 9.86
CA SER A 8 -3.32 -23.98 11.30
C SER A 8 -1.92 -24.24 11.88
N MET A 9 -1.82 -24.26 13.22
CA MET A 9 -0.58 -24.30 14.01
C MET A 9 0.23 -23.00 13.96
N GLY A 10 1.23 -22.88 14.84
CA GLY A 10 2.12 -21.72 14.93
C GLY A 10 3.22 -21.72 13.86
N ASP A 11 3.88 -20.57 13.72
CA ASP A 11 5.09 -20.46 12.90
C ASP A 11 6.32 -20.93 13.69
N ASP A 12 6.71 -22.20 13.47
CA ASP A 12 7.90 -22.80 14.09
C ASP A 12 9.20 -22.52 13.29
N THR A 13 9.14 -21.68 12.24
CA THR A 13 10.35 -21.33 11.49
C THR A 13 11.25 -20.38 12.29
N PRO A 14 12.59 -20.50 12.17
CA PRO A 14 13.50 -19.57 12.83
C PRO A 14 13.19 -18.13 12.43
N LEU A 15 13.41 -17.19 13.36
CA LEU A 15 13.36 -15.77 13.03
C LEU A 15 14.27 -15.48 11.81
N PRO A 16 13.89 -14.56 10.91
CA PRO A 16 14.61 -14.35 9.65
C PRO A 16 16.11 -14.12 9.82
N VAL A 17 16.50 -13.39 10.87
CA VAL A 17 17.91 -13.13 11.24
C VAL A 17 18.70 -14.38 11.66
N MET A 18 18.02 -15.41 12.15
CA MET A 18 18.60 -16.69 12.55
C MET A 18 18.46 -17.77 11.46
N SER A 19 17.78 -17.45 10.34
CA SER A 19 17.60 -18.38 9.24
C SER A 19 18.92 -18.65 8.53
N LYS A 20 19.16 -19.92 8.20
CA LYS A 20 20.27 -20.34 7.31
C LYS A 20 19.92 -20.19 5.82
N GLN A 21 18.67 -19.88 5.50
CA GLN A 21 18.17 -19.68 4.14
C GLN A 21 17.96 -18.20 3.86
N ASN A 22 18.10 -17.79 2.59
CA ASN A 22 17.74 -16.44 2.16
C ASN A 22 16.23 -16.23 2.34
N ARG A 23 15.85 -15.19 3.08
CA ARG A 23 14.45 -14.84 3.39
C ARG A 23 14.10 -13.51 2.75
N SER A 24 12.82 -13.32 2.47
CA SER A 24 12.33 -12.05 1.93
C SER A 24 12.54 -10.93 2.95
N ILE A 25 12.78 -9.70 2.47
CA ILE A 25 12.89 -8.53 3.34
C ILE A 25 11.59 -8.31 4.15
N TYR A 26 10.44 -8.71 3.61
CA TYR A 26 9.15 -8.58 4.27
C TYR A 26 9.03 -9.42 5.54
N ASP A 27 9.76 -10.54 5.65
CA ASP A 27 9.70 -11.40 6.84
C ASP A 27 10.27 -10.71 8.10
N TYR A 28 11.12 -9.70 7.92
CA TYR A 28 11.71 -8.91 9.00
C TYR A 28 10.72 -7.91 9.60
N PHE A 29 9.65 -7.56 8.89
CA PHE A 29 8.64 -6.63 9.36
C PHE A 29 7.46 -7.40 9.96
N ARG A 30 7.15 -7.14 11.24
CA ARG A 30 6.00 -7.74 11.92
C ARG A 30 4.84 -6.74 11.95
N GLN A 31 3.64 -7.22 11.61
CA GLN A 31 2.42 -6.41 11.68
C GLN A 31 2.12 -6.08 13.15
N GLN A 32 1.86 -4.80 13.41
CA GLN A 32 1.38 -4.36 14.73
C GLN A 32 -0.14 -4.52 14.81
N PHE A 33 -0.63 -4.79 16.00
CA PHE A 33 -2.07 -4.85 16.29
C PHE A 33 -2.38 -4.03 17.54
N ALA A 34 -3.61 -3.52 17.60
CA ALA A 34 -4.10 -2.78 18.74
C ALA A 34 -4.58 -3.73 19.85
N GLN A 35 -4.29 -3.38 21.11
CA GLN A 35 -4.77 -4.13 22.27
C GLN A 35 -5.03 -3.18 23.44
N VAL A 36 -6.15 -3.39 24.15
CA VAL A 36 -6.60 -2.62 25.33
C VAL A 36 -6.93 -1.15 25.04
N THR A 37 -5.99 -0.37 24.49
CA THR A 37 -6.09 1.07 24.30
C THR A 37 -7.11 1.47 23.24
N ASN A 38 -7.27 0.64 22.20
CA ASN A 38 -8.23 0.85 21.13
C ASN A 38 -8.62 -0.50 20.52
N PRO A 39 -9.91 -0.73 20.21
CA PRO A 39 -10.37 -1.98 19.63
C PRO A 39 -9.99 -2.10 18.13
N PRO A 40 -9.72 -3.31 17.61
CA PRO A 40 -9.62 -3.55 16.17
C PRO A 40 -11.00 -3.43 15.49
N ILE A 41 -11.02 -3.07 14.20
CA ILE A 41 -12.24 -2.95 13.37
C ILE A 41 -12.48 -4.25 12.60
N ASP A 42 -13.73 -4.71 12.52
CA ASP A 42 -14.09 -5.90 11.73
C ASP A 42 -14.17 -5.54 10.23
N SER A 43 -13.12 -5.87 9.47
CA SER A 43 -13.03 -5.54 8.04
C SER A 43 -14.09 -6.21 7.14
N LEU A 44 -14.84 -7.21 7.62
CA LEU A 44 -15.91 -7.85 6.86
C LEU A 44 -17.28 -7.24 7.21
N ARG A 45 -17.56 -7.07 8.49
CA ARG A 45 -18.85 -6.55 8.98
C ARG A 45 -18.93 -5.03 8.94
N GLU A 46 -17.80 -4.36 9.07
CA GLU A 46 -17.67 -2.89 9.13
C GLU A 46 -16.90 -2.35 7.91
N ASN A 47 -16.90 -3.07 6.78
CA ASN A 47 -16.17 -2.65 5.58
C ASN A 47 -16.61 -1.25 5.07
N SER A 48 -17.86 -0.85 5.31
CA SER A 48 -18.38 0.46 4.88
C SER A 48 -17.69 1.66 5.52
N VAL A 49 -17.02 1.48 6.67
CA VAL A 49 -16.25 2.54 7.35
C VAL A 49 -14.76 2.49 7.02
N MET A 50 -14.33 1.53 6.19
CA MET A 50 -12.95 1.38 5.73
C MET A 50 -12.83 1.83 4.27
N SER A 51 -11.64 2.29 3.87
CA SER A 51 -11.35 2.64 2.48
C SER A 51 -9.90 2.29 2.12
N LEU A 52 -9.71 1.83 0.89
CA LEU A 52 -8.40 1.63 0.26
C LEU A 52 -8.08 2.76 -0.75
N GLU A 53 -8.88 3.84 -0.74
CA GLU A 53 -8.68 4.95 -1.66
C GLU A 53 -7.28 5.57 -1.50
N VAL A 54 -6.60 5.79 -2.62
CA VAL A 54 -5.29 6.42 -2.68
C VAL A 54 -5.38 7.71 -3.49
N CYS A 55 -4.94 8.81 -2.88
CA CYS A 55 -4.82 10.10 -3.53
C CYS A 55 -3.38 10.33 -4.03
N LEU A 56 -3.18 10.41 -5.33
CA LEU A 56 -1.91 10.78 -5.96
C LEU A 56 -1.92 12.25 -6.36
N GLY A 57 -0.90 12.99 -5.97
CA GLY A 57 -0.79 14.41 -6.31
C GLY A 57 0.17 15.14 -5.38
N LYS A 58 0.26 16.46 -5.57
CA LYS A 58 1.07 17.30 -4.69
C LYS A 58 0.31 17.53 -3.39
N GLU A 59 0.90 17.15 -2.26
CA GLU A 59 0.44 17.64 -0.97
C GLU A 59 0.66 19.16 -0.90
N ARG A 60 -0.33 19.86 -0.36
CA ARG A 60 -0.38 21.32 -0.29
C ARG A 60 -0.47 21.75 1.18
N ASN A 61 -0.29 23.05 1.41
CA ASN A 61 -0.30 23.60 2.76
C ASN A 61 -1.70 23.48 3.39
N ILE A 62 -1.81 22.74 4.48
CA ILE A 62 -3.06 22.50 5.21
C ILE A 62 -3.68 23.76 5.82
N PHE A 63 -2.89 24.83 6.01
CA PHE A 63 -3.36 26.09 6.61
C PHE A 63 -3.94 27.07 5.59
N GLU A 64 -3.85 26.77 4.30
CA GLU A 64 -4.32 27.65 3.23
C GLU A 64 -5.42 26.96 2.42
N GLU A 65 -6.60 27.57 2.35
CA GLU A 65 -7.68 27.02 1.52
C GLU A 65 -7.47 27.39 0.04
N SER A 66 -7.52 26.40 -0.85
CA SER A 66 -7.40 26.63 -2.29
C SER A 66 -8.00 25.47 -3.09
N SER A 67 -8.62 25.77 -4.24
CA SER A 67 -9.09 24.75 -5.19
C SER A 67 -7.99 23.81 -5.69
N LYS A 68 -6.72 24.23 -5.62
CA LYS A 68 -5.55 23.41 -5.96
C LYS A 68 -5.38 22.17 -5.07
N HIS A 69 -6.04 22.10 -3.92
CA HIS A 69 -6.02 20.91 -3.04
C HIS A 69 -6.79 19.73 -3.65
N ALA A 70 -7.79 20.03 -4.49
CA ALA A 70 -8.62 19.04 -5.17
C ALA A 70 -8.00 18.54 -6.48
N ASP A 71 -6.90 19.15 -6.96
CA ASP A 71 -6.13 18.65 -8.10
C ASP A 71 -5.35 17.38 -7.69
N ARG A 72 -6.05 16.25 -7.58
CA ARG A 72 -5.50 14.91 -7.28
C ARG A 72 -6.02 13.86 -8.26
N LEU A 73 -5.23 12.82 -8.51
CA LEU A 73 -5.69 11.57 -9.12
C LEU A 73 -6.13 10.63 -8.00
N ILE A 74 -7.34 10.08 -8.11
CA ILE A 74 -7.92 9.20 -7.09
C ILE A 74 -7.93 7.77 -7.63
N LEU A 75 -7.41 6.83 -6.84
CA LEU A 75 -7.44 5.41 -7.10
C LEU A 75 -8.29 4.72 -6.04
N ASN A 76 -9.11 3.75 -6.42
CA ASN A 76 -9.96 3.02 -5.47
C ASN A 76 -9.18 2.01 -4.61
N SER A 77 -7.93 1.70 -4.99
CA SER A 77 -7.08 0.72 -4.32
C SER A 77 -5.60 1.05 -4.57
N PRO A 78 -4.68 0.73 -3.63
CA PRO A 78 -3.24 0.79 -3.89
C PRO A 78 -2.76 -0.33 -4.82
N VAL A 79 -3.57 -1.37 -5.03
CA VAL A 79 -3.25 -2.48 -5.94
C VAL A 79 -3.73 -2.14 -7.33
N LEU A 80 -2.79 -2.05 -8.28
CA LEU A 80 -3.07 -1.72 -9.67
C LEU A 80 -3.05 -2.98 -10.52
N ASP A 81 -4.06 -3.11 -11.38
CA ASP A 81 -3.94 -4.02 -12.51
C ASP A 81 -3.02 -3.43 -13.59
N ARG A 82 -2.63 -4.27 -14.54
CA ARG A 82 -1.72 -3.88 -15.61
C ARG A 82 -2.27 -2.69 -16.42
N GLN A 83 -3.56 -2.71 -16.74
CA GLN A 83 -4.19 -1.69 -17.57
C GLN A 83 -4.21 -0.32 -16.88
N THR A 84 -4.57 -0.28 -15.59
CA THR A 84 -4.56 0.96 -14.81
C THR A 84 -3.14 1.48 -14.64
N PHE A 85 -2.17 0.59 -14.38
CA PHE A 85 -0.76 0.97 -14.29
C PHE A 85 -0.23 1.60 -15.59
N GLU A 86 -0.47 0.95 -16.74
CA GLU A 86 -0.08 1.47 -18.05
C GLU A 86 -0.77 2.82 -18.34
N CYS A 87 -2.05 2.96 -18.02
CA CYS A 87 -2.79 4.22 -18.17
C CYS A 87 -2.17 5.37 -17.36
N ILE A 88 -1.73 5.09 -16.13
CA ILE A 88 -1.04 6.07 -15.29
C ILE A 88 0.33 6.41 -15.88
N GLN A 89 1.10 5.42 -16.35
CA GLN A 89 2.42 5.65 -16.94
C GLN A 89 2.37 6.47 -18.24
N ASP A 90 1.42 6.17 -19.11
CA ASP A 90 1.26 6.83 -20.42
C ASP A 90 0.43 8.11 -20.36
N SER A 91 0.02 8.51 -19.16
CA SER A 91 -0.79 9.70 -18.93
C SER A 91 -0.10 10.95 -19.47
N LYS A 92 -0.72 11.59 -20.47
CA LYS A 92 -0.26 12.87 -21.06
C LYS A 92 -0.78 14.08 -20.28
N ILE A 93 -1.31 13.88 -19.08
CA ILE A 93 -1.87 14.95 -18.25
C ILE A 93 -0.70 15.79 -17.72
N LYS A 94 -0.51 16.99 -18.29
CA LYS A 94 0.58 17.92 -17.91
C LYS A 94 0.70 18.19 -16.40
N LYS A 95 -0.42 18.10 -15.66
CA LYS A 95 -0.45 18.31 -14.20
C LYS A 95 0.25 17.18 -13.41
N TYR A 96 0.33 15.97 -13.95
CA TYR A 96 0.89 14.78 -13.29
C TYR A 96 1.99 14.17 -14.15
N PRO A 97 3.21 14.75 -14.16
CA PRO A 97 4.32 14.16 -14.87
C PRO A 97 4.74 12.84 -14.23
N VAL A 98 5.08 11.87 -15.07
CA VAL A 98 5.57 10.55 -14.66
C VAL A 98 7.09 10.53 -14.79
N GLY A 99 7.78 10.03 -13.77
CA GLY A 99 9.23 9.78 -13.79
C GLY A 99 9.53 8.33 -13.45
N ASN A 100 10.44 7.71 -14.18
CA ASN A 100 10.89 6.34 -13.94
C ASN A 100 12.27 6.37 -13.28
N ILE A 101 12.39 5.74 -12.11
CA ILE A 101 13.64 5.63 -11.36
C ILE A 101 14.05 4.16 -11.35
N ASN A 102 15.24 3.86 -11.84
CA ASN A 102 15.78 2.51 -11.80
C ASN A 102 16.21 2.17 -10.35
N LEU A 103 15.74 1.04 -9.83
CA LEU A 103 16.06 0.55 -8.48
C LEU A 103 17.20 -0.48 -8.46
N ASN A 104 17.73 -0.85 -9.63
CA ASN A 104 18.85 -1.79 -9.74
C ASN A 104 20.18 -1.15 -9.36
N TYR A 105 21.12 -1.97 -8.89
CA TYR A 105 22.50 -1.59 -8.62
C TYR A 105 23.47 -2.44 -9.46
N ASP A 106 24.65 -1.88 -9.74
CA ASP A 106 25.71 -2.59 -10.44
C ASP A 106 26.30 -3.70 -9.56
N LYS A 107 26.71 -4.81 -10.17
CA LYS A 107 27.30 -5.96 -9.44
C LYS A 107 28.76 -5.78 -9.11
#